data_AF-A0A6F8Z0S5-F1
#
_entry.id   AF-A0A6F8Z0S5-F1
#
_cell.length_a   1.000
_cell.length_b   1.000
_cell.length_c   1.000
_cell.angle_alpha   90.00
_cell.angle_beta   90.00
_cell.angle_gamma   90.00
#
_symmetry.space_group_name_H-M   'P 1'
#
loop_
_entity.id
_entity.type
_entity.pdbx_description
1 polymer ?
#
loop_
_entity_poly.entity_id
_entity_poly.type
_entity_poly.pdbx_seq_one_letter_code
_entity_poly.pdbx_strand_id
1 'polypeptide(L)'
;MVNAKGRTVYRFDKDGSNPPRTACAGDCLRTWQPVLAPNGVQVGDGIDEDLVGVLTRPDGSKQLTLKGRPLYYFHEDLSLGEIAGHGVGDKWFAITAGGGKAKRKSTSSGGSNSSY
;
A
#
# COMPACT_ATOMS: atom_id res chain seq x y z
N MET A 1 -0.99 1.69 7.28
CA MET A 1 0.34 2.33 7.35
C MET A 1 0.41 3.42 6.34
N VAL A 2 1.17 4.45 6.65
CA VAL A 2 1.35 5.63 5.81
C VAL A 2 2.76 5.63 5.25
N ASN A 3 2.95 6.04 4.00
CA ASN A 3 4.28 6.33 3.46
C ASN A 3 4.86 7.58 4.14
N ALA A 4 6.11 7.96 3.83
CA ALA A 4 6.74 9.17 4.36
C ALA A 4 6.01 10.50 4.05
N LYS A 5 5.01 10.46 3.15
CA LYS A 5 4.11 11.59 2.86
C LYS A 5 2.78 11.51 3.61
N GLY A 6 2.60 10.56 4.54
CA GLY A 6 1.35 10.36 5.28
C GLY A 6 0.26 9.62 4.50
N ARG A 7 0.51 9.12 3.29
CA ARG A 7 -0.51 8.46 2.44
C ARG A 7 -0.51 6.96 2.63
N THR A 8 -1.69 6.36 2.73
CA THR A 8 -1.82 4.91 2.82
C THR A 8 -1.44 4.24 1.50
N VAL A 9 -0.64 3.18 1.62
CA VAL A 9 -0.29 2.30 0.50
C VAL A 9 -1.03 0.97 0.59
N TYR A 10 -1.38 0.43 -0.56
CA TYR A 10 -2.22 -0.74 -0.71
C TYR A 10 -1.54 -1.82 -1.52
N ARG A 11 -1.94 -3.06 -1.25
CA ARG A 11 -1.64 -4.24 -2.07
C ARG A 11 -2.93 -4.82 -2.64
N PHE A 12 -2.83 -5.34 -3.85
CA PHE A 12 -3.89 -6.13 -4.45
C PHE A 12 -3.59 -7.61 -4.24
N ASP A 13 -4.58 -8.37 -3.76
CA ASP A 13 -4.35 -9.78 -3.46
C ASP A 13 -4.30 -10.67 -4.70
N LYS A 14 -4.85 -10.19 -5.83
CA LYS A 14 -4.72 -10.85 -7.12
C LYS A 14 -3.33 -10.66 -7.77
N ASP A 15 -2.47 -9.82 -7.20
CA ASP A 15 -1.12 -9.63 -7.71
C ASP A 15 -0.20 -10.81 -7.37
N GLY A 16 0.69 -11.11 -8.32
CA GLY A 16 1.76 -12.07 -8.14
C GLY A 16 2.90 -11.47 -7.32
N SER A 17 3.43 -12.23 -6.37
CA SER A 17 4.58 -11.82 -5.55
C SER A 17 5.92 -12.42 -5.99
N ASN A 18 5.90 -13.53 -6.73
CA ASN A 18 7.11 -14.18 -7.23
C ASN A 18 6.81 -14.98 -8.52
N PRO A 19 7.14 -14.47 -9.72
CA PRO A 19 7.68 -13.14 -9.98
C PRO A 19 6.63 -12.04 -9.69
N PRO A 20 7.05 -10.80 -9.34
CA PRO A 20 6.15 -9.68 -9.17
C PRO A 20 5.31 -9.45 -10.43
N ARG A 21 3.98 -9.45 -10.31
CA ARG A 21 3.06 -9.14 -11.41
C ARG A 21 1.86 -8.36 -10.93
N THR A 22 1.52 -7.31 -11.68
CA THR A 22 0.33 -6.49 -11.47
C THR A 22 -0.85 -7.06 -12.27
N ALA A 23 -1.93 -7.46 -11.59
CA ALA A 23 -3.21 -7.75 -12.22
C ALA A 23 -4.02 -6.46 -12.47
N CYS A 24 -3.63 -5.36 -11.84
CA CYS A 24 -4.23 -4.03 -12.03
C CYS A 24 -3.63 -3.31 -13.26
N ALA A 25 -4.38 -3.23 -14.35
CA ALA A 25 -4.04 -2.48 -15.56
C ALA A 25 -5.30 -1.78 -16.12
N GLY A 26 -5.10 -0.81 -17.02
CA GLY A 26 -6.20 -0.06 -17.64
C GLY A 26 -7.03 0.70 -16.60
N ASP A 27 -8.34 0.48 -16.59
CA ASP A 27 -9.29 1.18 -15.71
C ASP A 27 -9.00 1.02 -14.23
N CYS A 28 -8.38 -0.10 -13.83
CA CYS A 28 -7.96 -0.30 -12.45
C CYS A 28 -6.99 0.81 -11.98
N LEU A 29 -6.16 1.34 -12.87
CA LEU A 29 -5.20 2.40 -12.56
C LEU A 29 -5.84 3.77 -12.31
N ARG A 30 -7.11 3.96 -12.74
CA ARG A 30 -7.85 5.19 -12.45
C ARG A 30 -8.17 5.30 -10.96
N THR A 31 -8.52 4.18 -10.34
CA THR A 31 -8.82 4.10 -8.90
C THR A 31 -7.60 3.73 -8.07
N TRP A 32 -6.72 2.89 -8.59
CA TRP A 32 -5.55 2.34 -7.92
C TRP A 32 -4.28 2.78 -8.64
N GLN A 33 -3.84 3.98 -8.30
CA GLN A 33 -2.67 4.57 -8.95
C GLN A 33 -1.39 3.84 -8.49
N PRO A 34 -0.52 3.42 -9.42
CA PRO A 34 0.70 2.71 -9.06
C PRO A 34 1.67 3.64 -8.32
N VAL A 35 2.33 3.11 -7.28
CA VAL A 35 3.41 3.83 -6.62
C VAL A 35 4.67 3.71 -7.48
N LEU A 36 5.01 4.75 -8.24
CA LEU A 36 6.16 4.72 -9.15
C LEU A 36 7.50 4.92 -8.41
N ALA A 37 8.57 4.27 -8.90
CA ALA A 37 9.98 4.50 -8.55
C ALA A 37 10.64 5.47 -9.57
N PRO A 38 11.69 6.25 -9.25
CA PRO A 38 12.55 6.26 -8.05
C PRO A 38 12.12 7.39 -7.12
N ASN A 39 10.82 7.49 -6.85
CA ASN A 39 10.38 8.46 -5.87
C ASN A 39 10.94 7.93 -4.55
N GLY A 40 11.71 8.74 -3.82
CA GLY A 40 12.25 8.47 -2.47
C GLY A 40 11.14 8.20 -1.46
N VAL A 41 10.30 7.23 -1.76
CA VAL A 41 9.28 6.64 -0.94
C VAL A 41 10.09 5.78 0.01
N GLN A 42 10.60 6.45 1.05
CA GLN A 42 10.63 5.81 2.35
C GLN A 42 9.21 5.29 2.55
N VAL A 43 9.06 3.98 2.52
CA VAL A 43 7.77 3.30 2.52
C VAL A 43 7.16 3.42 3.92
N GLY A 44 7.19 4.58 4.56
CA GLY A 44 6.85 4.77 5.97
C GLY A 44 7.96 4.27 6.89
N ASP A 45 8.00 4.82 8.10
CA ASP A 45 8.90 4.35 9.14
C ASP A 45 8.63 2.89 9.49
N GLY A 46 9.71 2.12 9.67
CA GLY A 46 9.66 0.71 10.06
C GLY A 46 9.56 -0.30 8.90
N ILE A 47 9.61 0.15 7.65
CA ILE A 47 9.76 -0.77 6.51
C ILE A 47 11.23 -1.09 6.30
N ASP A 48 11.51 -2.39 6.27
CA ASP A 48 12.80 -2.92 5.90
C ASP A 48 13.04 -2.71 4.40
N GLU A 49 14.12 -2.00 4.06
CA GLU A 49 14.51 -1.69 2.69
C GLU A 49 14.77 -2.96 1.88
N ASP A 50 15.19 -4.05 2.53
CA ASP A 50 15.42 -5.35 1.89
C ASP A 50 14.12 -5.99 1.38
N LEU A 51 12.98 -5.58 1.92
CA LEU A 51 11.67 -6.03 1.43
C LEU A 51 11.21 -5.19 0.22
N VAL A 52 11.80 -4.02 0.00
CA VAL A 52 11.41 -3.13 -1.08
C VAL A 52 12.07 -3.59 -2.38
N GLY A 53 11.26 -3.79 -3.41
CA GLY A 53 11.72 -4.12 -4.75
C GLY A 53 11.09 -3.22 -5.80
N VAL A 54 11.45 -3.45 -7.06
CA VAL A 54 10.88 -2.72 -8.20
C VAL A 54 10.33 -3.70 -9.22
N LEU A 55 9.10 -3.45 -9.67
CA LEU A 55 8.47 -4.10 -10.82
C LEU A 55 8.50 -3.15 -12.01
N THR A 56 9.09 -3.59 -13.12
CA THR A 56 8.90 -2.95 -14.41
C THR A 56 7.55 -3.37 -14.97
N ARG A 57 6.65 -2.40 -15.11
CA ARG A 57 5.32 -2.61 -15.70
C ARG A 57 5.43 -2.75 -17.23
N PRO A 58 4.43 -3.36 -17.90
CA PRO A 58 4.43 -3.52 -19.35
C PRO A 58 4.47 -2.20 -20.15
N ASP A 59 4.02 -1.10 -19.54
CA ASP A 59 4.07 0.25 -20.10
C ASP A 59 5.46 0.91 -19.99
N GLY A 60 6.46 0.19 -19.44
CA GLY A 60 7.82 0.68 -19.23
C GLY A 60 8.01 1.46 -17.93
N SER A 61 6.94 1.74 -17.18
CA SER A 61 7.04 2.43 -15.90
C SER A 61 7.56 1.51 -14.80
N LYS A 62 8.32 2.07 -13.85
CA LYS A 62 8.85 1.33 -12.69
C LYS A 62 7.94 1.56 -11.49
N GLN A 63 7.39 0.48 -10.94
CA GLN A 63 6.53 0.50 -9.76
C GLN A 63 7.24 -0.11 -8.56
N LEU A 64 7.08 0.48 -7.39
CA LEU A 64 7.58 -0.09 -6.15
C LEU A 64 6.77 -1.33 -5.76
N THR A 65 7.49 -2.30 -5.23
CA THR A 65 6.93 -3.51 -4.65
C THR A 65 7.41 -3.66 -3.21
N LEU A 66 6.61 -4.28 -2.36
CA LEU A 66 7.02 -4.68 -1.02
C LEU A 66 6.81 -6.19 -0.87
N LYS A 67 7.87 -6.91 -0.52
CA LYS A 67 7.91 -8.37 -0.49
C LYS A 67 7.44 -8.98 -1.83
N GLY A 68 7.88 -8.36 -2.92
CA GLY A 68 7.54 -8.72 -4.30
C GLY A 68 6.11 -8.35 -4.74
N ARG A 69 5.32 -7.66 -3.90
CA ARG A 69 3.94 -7.25 -4.26
C ARG A 69 3.87 -5.79 -4.70
N PRO A 70 3.26 -5.48 -5.85
CA PRO A 70 3.10 -4.11 -6.32
C PRO A 70 2.31 -3.24 -5.33
N LEU A 71 2.74 -1.98 -5.17
CA LEU A 71 2.13 -1.01 -4.27
C LEU A 71 1.28 0.00 -5.04
N TYR A 72 0.12 0.36 -4.47
CA TYR A 72 -0.82 1.33 -5.06
C TYR A 72 -1.26 2.39 -4.05
N TYR A 73 -1.61 3.56 -4.54
CA TYR A 73 -2.40 4.57 -3.85
C TYR A 73 -3.86 4.42 -4.26
N PHE A 74 -4.76 4.65 -3.30
CA PHE A 74 -6.18 4.77 -3.58
C PHE A 74 -6.51 6.20 -3.99
N HIS A 75 -7.26 6.36 -5.09
CA HIS A 75 -7.59 7.68 -5.63
C HIS A 75 -8.51 8.49 -4.70
N GLU A 76 -9.39 7.81 -3.94
CA GLU A 76 -10.31 8.48 -3.02
C GLU A 76 -9.69 8.79 -1.65
N ASP A 77 -8.46 8.32 -1.37
CA ASP A 77 -7.72 8.76 -0.19
C ASP A 77 -7.14 10.17 -0.46
N LEU A 78 -7.91 11.18 -0.10
CA LEU A 78 -7.60 12.60 -0.28
C LEU A 78 -6.83 13.16 0.94
N SER A 79 -7.00 12.55 2.11
CA SER A 79 -6.36 12.97 3.36
C SER A 79 -5.29 11.97 3.82
N LEU A 80 -4.32 12.48 4.57
CA LEU A 80 -3.26 11.65 5.15
C LEU A 80 -3.85 10.70 6.20
N GLY A 81 -3.43 9.43 6.17
CA GLY A 81 -3.91 8.39 7.07
C GLY A 81 -5.29 7.81 6.74
N GLU A 82 -5.96 8.27 5.67
CA GLU A 82 -7.18 7.62 5.20
C GLU A 82 -6.89 6.19 4.76
N ILE A 83 -7.84 5.30 5.05
CA ILE A 83 -7.76 3.89 4.69
C ILE A 83 -8.99 3.45 3.90
N ALA A 84 -9.62 4.35 3.12
CA ALA A 84 -10.90 4.09 2.47
C ALA A 84 -10.83 2.92 1.48
N GLY A 85 -9.67 2.74 0.85
CA GLY A 85 -9.40 1.60 -0.04
C GLY A 85 -9.34 0.23 0.65
N HIS A 86 -9.36 0.17 1.98
CA HIS A 86 -9.17 -1.08 2.70
C HIS A 86 -10.41 -1.97 2.64
N GLY A 87 -10.27 -3.17 2.09
CA GLY A 87 -11.37 -4.12 1.91
C GLY A 87 -12.17 -3.88 0.63
N VAL A 88 -11.79 -2.90 -0.22
CA VAL A 88 -12.48 -2.68 -1.50
C VAL A 88 -12.43 -3.96 -2.32
N GLY A 89 -13.62 -4.42 -2.74
CA GLY A 89 -13.81 -5.64 -3.52
C GLY A 89 -13.21 -6.92 -2.90
N ASP A 90 -13.04 -6.95 -1.56
CA ASP A 90 -12.45 -8.05 -0.78
C ASP A 90 -11.05 -8.48 -1.24
N LYS A 91 -10.35 -7.59 -1.95
CA LYS A 91 -9.08 -7.90 -2.61
C LYS A 91 -8.02 -6.82 -2.38
N TRP A 92 -8.45 -5.61 -2.04
CA TRP A 92 -7.56 -4.49 -1.77
C TRP A 92 -7.35 -4.32 -0.28
N PHE A 93 -6.09 -4.30 0.14
CA PHE A 93 -5.76 -4.18 1.55
C PHE A 93 -4.62 -3.20 1.73
N ALA A 94 -4.79 -2.26 2.68
CA ALA A 94 -3.68 -1.46 3.16
C ALA A 94 -2.52 -2.38 3.58
N ILE A 95 -1.29 -2.04 3.24
CA ILE A 95 -0.12 -2.87 3.56
C ILE A 95 0.46 -2.50 4.93
N THR A 96 1.13 -3.47 5.57
CA THR A 96 1.87 -3.35 6.84
C THR A 96 3.37 -3.37 6.59
N ALA A 97 4.17 -3.08 7.63
CA ALA A 97 5.59 -2.78 7.50
C ALA A 97 6.37 -3.99 6.98
N GLY A 98 5.96 -5.17 7.44
CA GLY A 98 6.46 -6.45 6.93
C GLY A 98 5.83 -6.92 5.62
N GLY A 99 5.16 -6.06 4.83
CA GLY A 99 4.53 -6.43 3.55
C GLY A 99 3.24 -7.25 3.66
N GLY A 100 2.73 -7.44 4.88
CA GLY A 100 1.47 -8.15 5.15
C GLY A 100 0.24 -7.29 4.91
N LYS A 101 -0.94 -7.90 4.86
CA LYS A 101 -2.22 -7.16 4.87
C LYS A 101 -2.39 -6.51 6.24
N ALA A 102 -2.73 -5.22 6.27
CA ALA A 102 -3.23 -4.62 7.48
C ALA A 102 -4.51 -5.34 7.86
N LYS A 103 -4.70 -5.63 9.14
CA LYS A 103 -6.05 -5.84 9.64
C LYS A 103 -6.61 -4.45 9.87
N ARG A 104 -7.89 -4.19 9.55
CA ARG A 104 -8.56 -3.07 10.20
C ARG A 104 -8.32 -3.29 11.69
N LYS A 105 -7.64 -2.36 12.35
CA LYS A 105 -7.93 -2.19 13.77
C LYS A 105 -9.41 -1.81 13.75
N SER A 106 -10.28 -2.75 14.12
CA SER A 106 -11.58 -2.40 14.64
C SER A 106 -11.31 -1.25 15.61
N THR A 107 -12.01 -0.14 15.39
CA THR A 107 -11.95 1.05 16.22
C THR A 107 -11.96 0.63 17.69
N SER A 108 -10.82 0.71 18.37
CA SER A 108 -10.80 0.91 19.81
C SER A 108 -10.66 2.41 20.01
N SER A 109 -11.75 3.13 19.77
CA SER A 109 -11.90 4.49 20.27
C SER A 109 -12.79 4.40 21.50
N GLY A 110 -12.18 4.69 22.65
CA GLY A 110 -12.79 4.76 23.99
C GLY A 110 -12.15 3.74 24.93
N GLY A 111 -11.38 4.07 25.97
CA GLY A 111 -11.00 5.34 26.58
C GLY A 111 -10.35 5.07 27.94
N SER A 112 -9.82 6.12 28.57
CA SER A 112 -9.32 6.23 29.97
C SER A 112 -7.86 5.83 30.19
N ASN A 113 -7.07 6.48 31.04
CA ASN A 113 -6.97 7.84 31.57
C ASN A 113 -5.56 7.86 32.21
N SER A 114 -5.03 9.06 32.43
CA SER A 114 -3.78 9.42 33.10
C SER A 114 -3.30 8.48 34.21
N SER A 115 -1.97 8.35 34.28
CA SER A 115 -1.20 8.00 35.46
C SER A 115 -1.71 8.69 36.72
N TYR A 116 -1.87 7.94 37.82
CA TYR A 116 -1.30 8.12 39.16
C TYR A 116 -1.57 6.85 39.99
#